data_AF-Q3MBG3-F1
#
_entry.id   AF-Q3MBG3-F1
#
_cell.length_a   1.000
_cell.length_b   1.000
_cell.length_c   1.000
_cell.angle_alpha   90.00
_cell.angle_beta   90.00
_cell.angle_gamma   90.00
#
_symmetry.space_group_name_H-M   'P 1'
#
loop_
_entity.id
_entity.type
_entity.pdbx_description
1 polymer ?
#
loop_
_entity_poly.entity_id
_entity_poly.type
_entity_poly.pdbx_seq_one_letter_code
_entity_poly.pdbx_strand_id
1 'polypeptide(L)'
;MSEEIKPNLIEAPTHDAQLAAENIASGEEKAPKVDFDADYAAAQQFSISDVDRTAEGAAAAEAATAPQQEISVPEETRTEAQSTSNPDDYIELAKEIGASREDAVTSVSDDLVKQALEKGQAKK
;
A
#
# COMPACT_ATOMS: atom_id res chain seq x y z
N MET A 1 -20.98 15.20 38.53
CA MET A 1 -20.53 14.61 39.81
C MET A 1 -19.60 15.63 40.44
N SER A 2 -19.90 16.17 41.62
CA SER A 2 -19.03 17.17 42.26
C SER A 2 -17.99 16.45 43.10
N GLU A 3 -16.75 16.42 42.63
CA GLU A 3 -15.64 15.83 43.39
C GLU A 3 -15.05 16.91 44.30
N GLU A 4 -14.98 16.62 45.60
CA GLU A 4 -14.42 17.54 46.59
C GLU A 4 -12.90 17.36 46.62
N ILE A 5 -12.18 18.36 46.11
CA ILE A 5 -10.71 18.33 46.03
C ILE A 5 -10.14 18.86 47.34
N LYS A 6 -9.42 18.01 48.06
CA LYS A 6 -8.70 18.40 49.28
C LYS A 6 -7.35 19.01 48.90
N PRO A 7 -6.96 20.17 49.49
CA PRO A 7 -5.66 20.76 49.21
C PRO A 7 -4.53 19.88 49.76
N ASN A 8 -3.46 19.73 48.98
CA ASN A 8 -2.25 19.03 49.41
C ASN A 8 -1.28 20.03 50.02
N LEU A 9 -1.05 19.94 51.33
CA LEU A 9 -0.13 20.81 52.07
C LEU A 9 1.32 20.75 51.55
N ILE A 10 1.73 19.62 50.95
CA ILE A 10 3.08 19.44 50.39
C ILE A 10 3.23 20.19 49.06
N GLU A 11 2.12 20.47 48.37
CA GLU A 11 2.11 21.13 47.06
C GLU A 11 1.86 22.64 47.16
N ALA A 12 1.65 23.19 48.35
CA ALA A 12 1.49 24.62 48.58
C ALA A 12 2.88 25.31 48.62
N PRO A 13 3.28 26.03 47.56
CA PRO A 13 4.65 26.52 47.41
C PRO A 13 4.95 27.76 48.26
N THR A 14 3.91 28.42 48.79
CA THR A 14 4.01 29.64 49.59
C THR A 14 3.40 29.45 50.96
N HIS A 15 3.87 30.21 51.95
CA HIS A 15 3.34 30.18 53.31
C HIS A 15 1.84 30.53 53.36
N ASP A 16 1.40 31.50 52.55
CA ASP A 16 -0.02 31.87 52.47
C ASP A 16 -0.87 30.73 51.91
N ALA A 17 -0.35 29.98 50.91
CA ALA A 17 -1.04 28.81 50.37
C ALA A 17 -1.10 27.66 51.39
N GLN A 18 -0.08 27.52 52.25
CA GLN A 18 -0.09 26.55 53.35
C GLN A 18 -1.15 26.89 54.39
N LEU A 19 -1.22 28.16 54.82
CA LEU A 19 -2.25 28.63 55.76
C LEU A 19 -3.66 28.42 55.19
N ALA A 20 -3.88 28.74 53.92
CA ALA A 20 -5.16 28.49 53.25
C ALA A 20 -5.48 26.99 53.17
N ALA A 21 -4.51 26.14 52.85
CA ALA A 21 -4.68 24.69 52.83
C ALA A 21 -5.05 24.13 54.21
N GLU A 22 -4.44 24.65 55.29
CA GLU A 22 -4.75 24.30 56.67
C GLU A 22 -6.18 24.71 57.05
N ASN A 23 -6.59 25.94 56.72
CA ASN A 23 -7.95 26.44 57.00
C ASN A 23 -9.02 25.65 56.24
N ILE A 24 -8.73 25.24 55.01
CA ILE A 24 -9.63 24.39 54.22
C ILE A 24 -9.68 22.98 54.81
N ALA A 25 -8.55 22.43 55.24
CA ALA A 25 -8.48 21.10 55.86
C ALA A 25 -9.15 21.05 57.24
N SER A 26 -9.10 22.14 58.01
CA SER A 26 -9.78 22.29 59.30
C SER A 26 -11.28 22.58 59.17
N GLY A 27 -11.74 22.94 57.97
CA GLY A 27 -13.13 23.30 57.69
C GLY A 27 -13.49 24.74 58.08
N GLU A 28 -12.50 25.56 58.45
CA GLU A 28 -12.67 27.00 58.66
C GLU A 28 -12.92 27.74 57.34
N GLU A 29 -12.34 27.24 56.24
CA GLU A 29 -12.50 27.77 54.89
C GLU A 29 -13.13 26.74 53.96
N LYS A 30 -13.98 27.17 53.02
CA LYS A 30 -14.64 26.26 52.08
C LYS A 30 -13.65 25.79 51.02
N ALA A 31 -13.60 24.49 50.80
CA ALA A 31 -12.89 23.93 49.66
C ALA A 31 -13.45 24.47 48.32
N PRO A 32 -12.59 24.76 47.33
CA PRO A 32 -13.03 25.09 45.98
C PRO A 32 -13.89 23.96 45.42
N LYS A 33 -15.01 24.31 44.81
CA LYS A 33 -15.84 23.35 44.06
C LYS A 33 -15.39 23.39 42.60
N VAL A 34 -14.87 22.25 42.13
CA VAL A 34 -14.53 22.07 40.71
C VAL A 34 -15.69 21.37 40.04
N ASP A 35 -16.13 21.92 38.90
CA ASP A 35 -17.11 21.30 38.03
C ASP A 35 -16.41 20.91 36.75
N PHE A 36 -15.94 19.67 36.69
CA PHE A 36 -15.18 19.18 35.54
C PHE A 36 -15.97 19.27 34.23
N ASP A 37 -17.29 19.09 34.28
CA ASP A 37 -18.12 19.13 33.07
C ASP A 37 -18.24 20.57 32.56
N ALA A 38 -18.50 21.52 33.46
CA ALA A 38 -18.60 22.94 33.12
C ALA A 38 -17.24 23.54 32.73
N ASP A 39 -16.18 23.21 33.46
CA ASP A 39 -14.83 23.71 33.21
C ASP A 39 -14.26 23.14 31.90
N TYR A 40 -14.55 21.87 31.58
CA TYR A 40 -14.19 21.28 30.29
C TYR A 40 -14.95 21.93 29.13
N ALA A 41 -16.25 22.20 29.31
CA ALA A 41 -17.06 22.91 28.31
C ALA A 41 -16.54 24.34 28.09
N ALA A 42 -16.19 25.06 29.15
CA ALA A 42 -15.58 26.39 29.07
C ALA A 42 -14.20 26.33 28.40
N ALA A 43 -13.36 25.36 28.72
CA ALA A 43 -12.05 25.19 28.07
C ALA A 43 -12.20 24.98 26.56
N GLN A 44 -13.18 24.19 26.12
CA GLN A 44 -13.49 24.06 24.69
C GLN A 44 -13.95 25.38 24.05
N GLN A 45 -14.58 26.26 24.82
CA GLN A 45 -14.94 27.59 24.34
C GLN A 45 -13.74 28.52 24.11
N PHE A 46 -12.61 28.27 24.77
CA PHE A 46 -11.39 29.07 24.61
C PHE A 46 -10.28 28.35 23.84
N SER A 47 -10.43 27.05 23.58
CA SER A 47 -9.43 26.24 22.86
C SER A 47 -9.44 26.45 21.34
N ILE A 48 -10.47 27.09 20.80
CA ILE A 48 -10.66 27.31 19.37
C ILE A 48 -10.75 28.82 19.18
N SER A 49 -9.95 29.40 18.27
CA SER A 49 -10.09 30.82 17.96
C SER A 49 -11.47 31.07 17.32
N ASP A 50 -12.02 32.27 17.46
CA ASP A 50 -13.33 32.59 16.87
C ASP A 50 -13.33 32.42 15.34
N VAL A 51 -12.17 32.56 14.71
CA VAL A 51 -11.97 32.35 13.27
C VAL A 51 -12.01 30.87 12.90
N ASP A 52 -11.43 29.99 13.73
CA ASP A 52 -11.45 28.54 13.52
C ASP A 52 -12.87 27.93 13.66
N ARG A 53 -13.82 28.68 14.23
CA ARG A 53 -15.24 28.31 14.28
C ARG A 53 -16.02 28.69 13.03
N THR A 54 -15.49 29.56 12.18
CA THR A 54 -16.17 29.98 10.95
C THR A 54 -15.68 29.16 9.75
N ALA A 55 -16.42 29.22 8.65
CA ALA A 55 -15.99 28.63 7.39
C ALA A 55 -14.67 29.23 6.87
N GLU A 56 -14.31 30.44 7.33
CA GLU A 56 -13.06 31.12 6.94
C GLU A 56 -11.85 30.46 7.62
N GLY A 57 -11.98 30.00 8.87
CA GLY A 57 -10.93 29.22 9.53
C GLY A 57 -10.68 27.86 8.86
N ALA A 58 -11.75 27.19 8.44
CA ALA A 58 -11.63 25.94 7.67
C ALA A 58 -10.88 26.15 6.36
N ALA A 59 -11.20 27.22 5.61
CA ALA A 59 -10.50 27.57 4.38
C ALA A 59 -9.03 27.97 4.61
N ALA A 60 -8.74 28.68 5.71
CA ALA A 60 -7.37 29.05 6.08
C ALA A 60 -6.52 27.83 6.46
N ALA A 61 -7.09 26.88 7.20
CA ALA A 61 -6.42 25.63 7.56
C ALA A 61 -6.18 24.74 6.34
N GLU A 62 -7.16 24.64 5.43
CA GLU A 62 -7.01 23.93 4.16
C GLU A 62 -5.92 24.56 3.30
N ALA A 63 -5.91 25.89 3.15
CA ALA A 63 -4.86 26.60 2.42
C ALA A 63 -3.46 26.44 3.05
N ALA A 64 -3.37 26.37 4.38
CA ALA A 64 -2.11 26.16 5.08
C ALA A 64 -1.58 24.72 4.99
N THR A 65 -2.48 23.74 4.87
CA THR A 65 -2.14 22.31 4.80
C THR A 65 -2.10 21.75 3.39
N ALA A 66 -2.54 22.53 2.39
CA ALA A 66 -2.48 22.15 1.00
C ALA A 66 -1.01 21.86 0.57
N PRO A 67 -0.77 20.76 -0.19
CA PRO A 67 0.54 20.48 -0.76
C PRO A 67 1.00 21.63 -1.66
N GLN A 68 2.16 22.24 -1.35
CA GLN A 68 2.71 23.35 -2.13
C GLN A 68 3.39 22.90 -3.44
N GLN A 69 3.49 21.60 -3.67
CA GLN A 69 4.22 21.01 -4.79
C GLN A 69 3.24 20.25 -5.69
N GLU A 70 3.35 20.47 -7.00
CA GLU A 70 2.59 19.70 -7.97
C GLU A 70 3.03 18.23 -7.93
N ILE A 71 2.05 17.33 -7.77
CA ILE A 71 2.26 15.90 -7.82
C ILE A 71 2.36 15.52 -9.30
N SER A 72 3.57 15.20 -9.77
CA SER A 72 3.76 14.70 -11.12
C SER A 72 3.07 13.35 -11.29
N VAL A 73 2.06 13.29 -12.17
CA VAL A 73 1.42 12.04 -12.56
C VAL A 73 2.36 11.34 -13.55
N PRO A 74 2.82 10.11 -13.28
CA PRO A 74 3.68 9.38 -14.21
C PRO A 74 2.88 9.01 -15.47
N GLU A 75 3.47 9.24 -16.64
CA GLU A 75 2.87 8.85 -17.92
C GLU A 75 2.90 7.33 -18.08
N GLU A 76 1.74 6.71 -18.38
CA GLU A 76 1.68 5.29 -18.71
C GLU A 76 2.35 5.05 -20.06
N THR A 77 3.49 4.36 -20.07
CA THR A 77 4.15 3.93 -21.30
C THR A 77 3.90 2.44 -21.54
N ARG A 78 3.44 2.12 -22.76
CA ARG A 78 3.22 0.74 -23.19
C ARG A 78 4.54 0.14 -23.66
N THR A 79 5.01 -0.90 -22.97
CA THR A 79 6.20 -1.65 -23.37
C THR A 79 5.81 -2.78 -24.33
N GLU A 80 6.42 -2.82 -25.51
CA GLU A 80 6.27 -3.92 -26.46
C GLU A 80 7.55 -4.76 -26.47
N ALA A 81 7.40 -6.07 -26.25
CA ALA A 81 8.51 -7.01 -26.30
C ALA A 81 8.90 -7.28 -27.75
N GLN A 82 10.19 -7.13 -28.07
CA GLN A 82 10.72 -7.51 -29.38
C GLN A 82 10.81 -9.04 -29.48
N SER A 83 10.49 -9.59 -30.66
CA SER A 83 10.64 -11.02 -30.93
C SER A 83 12.12 -11.41 -30.85
N THR A 84 12.47 -12.31 -29.94
CA THR A 84 13.84 -12.83 -29.78
C THR A 84 14.13 -14.03 -30.68
N SER A 85 13.19 -14.38 -31.57
CA SER A 85 13.28 -15.58 -32.41
C SER A 85 13.99 -15.30 -33.71
N ASN A 86 14.98 -16.13 -34.08
CA ASN A 86 15.54 -16.16 -35.42
C ASN A 86 14.84 -17.26 -36.25
N PRO A 87 14.11 -16.92 -37.33
CA PRO A 87 13.48 -17.92 -38.20
C PRO A 87 14.48 -18.86 -38.88
N ASP A 88 15.74 -18.44 -39.05
CA ASP A 88 16.77 -19.24 -39.72
C ASP A 88 17.14 -20.50 -38.91
N ASP A 89 16.99 -20.46 -37.59
CA ASP A 89 17.27 -21.60 -36.70
C ASP A 89 16.36 -22.81 -37.04
N TYR A 90 15.11 -22.54 -37.43
CA TYR A 90 14.18 -23.59 -37.88
C TYR A 90 14.57 -24.16 -39.25
N ILE A 91 15.18 -23.34 -40.12
CA ILE A 91 15.65 -23.77 -41.44
C ILE A 91 16.89 -24.67 -41.30
N GLU A 92 17.80 -24.33 -40.39
CA GLU A 92 18.98 -25.16 -40.08
C GLU A 92 18.57 -26.50 -39.49
N LEU A 93 17.65 -26.51 -38.52
CA LEU A 93 17.11 -27.75 -37.95
C LEU A 93 16.41 -28.62 -39.02
N ALA A 94 15.65 -28.01 -39.93
CA ALA A 94 15.00 -28.74 -41.01
C ALA A 94 16.01 -29.40 -41.97
N LYS A 95 17.14 -28.73 -42.24
CA LYS A 95 18.24 -29.29 -43.05
C LYS A 95 18.93 -30.44 -42.33
N GLU A 96 19.18 -30.33 -41.03
CA GLU A 96 19.80 -31.38 -40.22
C GLU A 96 18.93 -32.66 -40.17
N ILE A 97 17.61 -32.50 -39.97
CA ILE A 97 16.66 -33.62 -39.98
C ILE A 97 16.51 -34.21 -41.39
N GLY A 98 16.53 -33.36 -42.43
CA GLY A 98 16.45 -33.80 -43.83
C GLY A 98 17.67 -34.61 -44.27
N ALA A 99 18.87 -34.14 -43.94
CA ALA A 99 20.13 -34.83 -44.22
C ALA A 99 20.23 -36.18 -43.50
N SER A 100 19.70 -36.27 -42.28
CA SER A 100 19.61 -37.54 -41.53
C SER A 100 18.74 -38.60 -42.21
N ARG A 101 17.90 -38.20 -43.18
CA ARG A 101 17.01 -39.10 -43.93
C ARG A 101 17.66 -39.64 -45.20
N GLU A 102 18.71 -38.99 -45.71
CA GLU A 102 19.38 -39.37 -46.96
C GLU A 102 20.36 -40.55 -46.80
N ASP A 103 20.84 -40.82 -45.58
CA ASP A 103 21.69 -41.99 -45.29
C ASP A 103 20.93 -43.33 -45.28
N ALA A 104 19.60 -43.31 -45.33
CA ALA A 104 18.77 -44.51 -45.48
C ALA A 104 18.48 -44.78 -46.97
N VAL A 105 19.50 -45.24 -47.71
CA VAL A 105 19.38 -45.75 -49.09
C VAL A 105 18.43 -46.94 -49.13
N THR A 106 17.14 -46.68 -49.38
CA THR A 106 16.15 -47.70 -49.71
C THR A 106 15.36 -47.29 -50.95
N SER A 107 16.06 -47.02 -52.04
CA SER A 107 15.41 -46.91 -53.35
C SER A 107 14.97 -48.30 -53.81
N VAL A 108 13.66 -48.53 -53.82
CA VAL A 108 13.07 -49.70 -54.45
C VAL A 108 13.11 -49.47 -55.96
N SER A 109 13.92 -50.25 -56.67
CA SER A 109 13.96 -50.21 -58.13
C SER A 109 12.78 -50.98 -58.74
N ASP A 110 12.28 -50.52 -59.89
CA ASP A 110 11.19 -51.19 -60.62
C ASP A 110 11.51 -52.68 -60.93
N ASP A 111 12.80 -53.00 -61.03
CA ASP A 111 13.27 -54.37 -61.26
C ASP A 111 13.03 -55.27 -60.03
N LEU A 112 13.20 -54.75 -58.81
CA LEU A 112 12.84 -55.46 -57.57
C LEU A 112 11.34 -55.70 -57.48
N VAL A 113 10.53 -54.72 -57.90
CA VAL A 113 9.06 -54.84 -57.93
C VAL A 113 8.64 -55.92 -58.94
N LYS A 114 9.25 -55.92 -60.13
CA LYS A 114 8.97 -56.91 -61.17
C LYS A 114 9.35 -58.33 -60.73
N GLN A 115 10.50 -58.48 -60.08
CA GLN A 115 10.97 -59.77 -59.56
C GLN A 115 10.07 -60.30 -58.43
N ALA A 116 9.55 -59.42 -57.57
CA ALA A 116 8.61 -59.80 -56.53
C ALA A 116 7.26 -60.29 -57.10
N LEU A 117 6.76 -59.61 -58.13
CA LEU A 117 5.53 -60.00 -58.84
C LEU A 117 5.68 -61.36 -59.53
N GLU A 118 6.82 -61.63 -60.18
CA GLU A 118 7.08 -62.90 -60.86
C GLU A 118 7.19 -64.08 -59.86
N LYS A 119 7.85 -63.86 -58.71
CA LYS A 119 7.92 -64.87 -57.65
C LYS A 119 6.60 -65.08 -56.89
N GLY A 120 5.72 -64.08 -56.90
CA GLY A 120 4.43 -64.11 -56.20
C GLY A 120 3.28 -64.76 -56.97
N GLN A 121 3.43 -65.03 -58.27
CA GLN A 121 2.39 -65.70 -59.06
C GLN A 121 2.41 -67.21 -58.82
N ALA A 122 1.28 -67.76 -58.35
CA ALA A 122 1.09 -69.19 -58.19
C ALA A 122 1.23 -69.90 -59.55
N LYS A 123 2.09 -70.92 -59.63
CA LYS A 123 2.18 -71.78 -60.81
C LYS A 123 0.81 -72.43 -61.03
N LYS A 124 0.17 -72.13 -62.17
CA LYS A 124 -1.00 -72.85 -62.66
C LYS A 124 -0.64 -74.29 -63.00
#